data_AF-A0AAD7HA22-F1
#
_entry.id   AF-A0AAD7HA22-F1
#
_cell.length_a   1.000
_cell.length_b   1.000
_cell.length_c   1.000
_cell.angle_alpha   90.00
_cell.angle_beta   90.00
_cell.angle_gamma   90.00
#
_symmetry.space_group_name_H-M   'P 1'
#
loop_
_entity.id
_entity.type
_entity.pdbx_description
1 polymer ?
#
loop_
_entity_poly.entity_id
_entity_poly.type
_entity_poly.pdbx_seq_one_letter_code
_entity_poly.pdbx_strand_id
1 'polypeptide(L)'
;MLLKFTSQDFLNTTLMDVATGHPAFQLATTIVAGPLDKVVGTIGWMGRVPQDITLLDEHVGGIVDLFASNTIQVIPKEMSIPTRFDTEYLWTATPEELYLLDFDSATRMAELHVHSPALRATHKPIPGRGAAYLELSAHPLGLAPPIEILVSLLMFDILRRGRFRLPRYAFAPPSRLQQAWSRIRPRRNTV
;
A
#
# COMPACT_ATOMS: atom_id res chain seq x y z
N MET A 1 5.94 -3.82 17.41
CA MET A 1 5.55 -2.40 17.58
C MET A 1 4.19 -2.20 16.94
N LEU A 2 3.26 -1.51 17.61
CA LEU A 2 1.92 -1.23 17.08
C LEU A 2 1.76 0.27 16.88
N LEU A 3 1.55 0.69 15.64
CA LEU A 3 1.41 2.09 15.26
C LEU A 3 -0.05 2.40 14.90
N LYS A 4 -0.60 3.48 15.44
CA LYS A 4 -1.96 3.96 15.13
C LYS A 4 -1.88 5.18 14.21
N PHE A 5 -2.66 5.15 13.14
CA PHE A 5 -2.85 6.30 12.25
C PHE A 5 -3.81 7.31 12.91
N THR A 6 -3.43 8.58 12.94
CA THR A 6 -4.29 9.67 13.42
C THR A 6 -5.32 10.14 12.39
N SER A 7 -5.08 9.85 11.11
CA SER A 7 -5.94 10.22 9.97
C SER A 7 -6.30 9.02 9.09
N GLN A 8 -7.41 9.12 8.36
CA GLN A 8 -7.75 8.16 7.29
C GLN A 8 -6.96 8.42 6.00
N ASP A 9 -6.41 9.62 5.85
CA ASP A 9 -5.48 9.94 4.78
C ASP A 9 -4.08 9.47 5.19
N PHE A 10 -3.69 8.28 4.72
CA PHE A 10 -2.43 7.66 5.09
C PHE A 10 -1.20 8.42 4.61
N LEU A 11 -1.35 9.29 3.61
CA LEU A 11 -0.25 10.15 3.16
C LEU A 11 -0.12 11.42 4.00
N ASN A 12 -1.12 11.77 4.80
CA ASN A 12 -1.14 12.95 5.65
C ASN A 12 -1.63 12.58 7.06
N THR A 13 -0.78 11.88 7.80
CA THR A 13 -1.10 11.29 9.11
C THR A 13 0.11 11.26 10.02
N THR A 14 -0.13 11.26 11.33
CA THR A 14 0.89 10.91 12.32
C THR A 14 0.69 9.44 12.69
N LEU A 15 1.79 8.71 12.85
CA LEU A 15 1.82 7.36 13.40
C LEU A 15 2.18 7.45 14.87
N MET A 16 1.22 7.15 15.73
CA MET A 16 1.40 7.12 17.18
C MET A 16 1.80 5.71 17.60
N ASP A 17 2.91 5.57 18.33
CA ASP A 17 3.20 4.32 19.01
C ASP A 17 2.19 4.12 20.12
N VAL A 18 1.45 3.02 20.04
CA VAL A 18 0.36 2.70 20.96
C VAL A 18 0.87 2.38 22.36
N ALA A 19 2.09 1.84 22.49
CA ALA A 19 2.66 1.48 23.78
C ALA A 19 3.08 2.72 24.58
N THR A 20 3.68 3.70 23.90
CA THR A 20 4.21 4.92 24.53
C THR A 20 3.26 6.11 24.47
N GLY A 21 2.31 6.11 23.54
CA GLY A 21 1.43 7.25 23.26
C GLY A 21 2.14 8.41 22.57
N HIS A 22 3.38 8.24 22.11
CA HIS A 22 4.19 9.27 21.46
C HIS A 22 4.16 9.13 19.92
N PRO A 23 4.33 10.23 19.18
CA PRO A 23 4.47 10.16 17.72
C PRO A 23 5.79 9.46 17.37
N ALA A 24 5.69 8.37 16.60
CA ALA A 24 6.84 7.65 16.06
C ALA A 24 7.27 8.22 14.71
N PHE A 25 6.29 8.54 13.86
CA PHE A 25 6.51 9.12 12.54
C PHE A 25 5.42 10.13 12.19
N GLN A 26 5.77 11.11 11.38
CA GLN A 26 4.83 12.00 10.72
C GLN A 26 4.95 11.83 9.21
N LEU A 27 3.83 11.53 8.58
CA LEU A 27 3.69 11.38 7.14
C LEU A 27 2.99 12.61 6.60
N ALA A 28 3.66 13.31 5.71
CA ALA A 28 3.10 14.28 4.79
C ALA A 28 3.33 13.76 3.37
N THR A 29 2.46 14.15 2.44
CA THR A 29 2.45 13.61 1.06
C THR A 29 3.84 13.52 0.42
N THR A 30 4.74 14.47 0.71
CA THR A 30 6.11 14.53 0.18
C THR A 30 7.21 14.20 1.18
N ILE A 31 6.92 14.09 2.48
CA ILE A 31 7.93 14.03 3.54
C ILE A 31 7.52 12.99 4.57
N VAL A 32 8.48 12.17 4.98
CA VAL A 32 8.37 11.35 6.18
C VAL A 32 9.36 11.88 7.22
N ALA A 33 8.84 12.31 8.36
CA ALA A 33 9.63 12.72 9.50
C ALA A 33 9.60 11.63 10.59
N GLY A 34 10.74 11.36 11.19
CA GLY A 34 10.89 10.49 12.35
C GLY A 34 10.76 11.28 13.66
N PRO A 35 11.23 10.72 14.78
CA PRO A 35 11.29 11.43 16.04
C PRO A 35 12.10 12.73 15.94
N LEU A 36 11.70 13.76 16.68
CA LEU A 36 12.34 15.09 16.70
C LEU A 36 12.25 15.86 15.36
N ASP A 37 11.23 15.59 14.56
CA ASP A 37 11.00 16.23 13.24
C ASP A 37 12.16 16.06 12.25
N LYS A 38 13.05 15.09 12.50
CA LYS A 38 14.11 14.74 11.56
C LYS A 38 13.47 14.14 10.31
N VAL A 39 13.69 14.76 9.14
CA VAL A 39 13.29 14.18 7.86
C VAL A 39 14.09 12.88 7.65
N VAL A 40 13.37 11.78 7.51
CA VAL A 40 13.91 10.43 7.29
C VAL A 40 13.53 9.88 5.92
N GLY A 41 12.73 10.59 5.14
CA GLY A 41 12.47 10.25 3.75
C GLY A 41 11.69 11.33 3.03
N THR A 42 11.79 11.35 1.71
CA THR A 42 11.05 12.26 0.83
C THR A 42 10.49 11.51 -0.36
N ILE A 43 9.34 11.96 -0.84
CA ILE A 43 8.65 11.41 -2.00
C ILE A 43 8.32 12.56 -2.96
N GLY A 44 9.00 12.59 -4.09
CA GLY A 44 8.74 13.44 -5.24
C GLY A 44 7.70 12.80 -6.15
N TRP A 45 6.67 13.59 -6.47
CA TRP A 45 5.53 13.16 -7.28
C TRP A 45 5.55 13.83 -8.65
N MET A 46 5.27 13.05 -9.69
CA MET A 46 4.87 13.56 -10.99
C MET A 46 3.40 13.19 -11.23
N GLY A 47 2.50 14.14 -10.93
CA GLY A 47 1.07 13.87 -10.92
C GLY A 47 0.69 12.89 -9.81
N ARG A 48 0.25 11.68 -10.17
CA ARG A 48 -0.14 10.61 -9.22
C ARG A 48 0.90 9.48 -9.12
N VAL A 49 2.06 9.66 -9.74
CA VAL A 49 3.12 8.64 -9.80
C VAL A 49 4.30 9.12 -8.96
N PRO A 50 4.74 8.36 -7.96
CA PRO A 50 5.97 8.66 -7.24
C PRO A 50 7.15 8.37 -8.17
N GLN A 51 8.01 9.37 -8.37
CA GLN A 51 9.16 9.27 -9.28
C GLN A 51 10.51 9.39 -8.55
N ASP A 52 10.52 10.04 -7.39
CA ASP A 52 11.75 10.39 -6.72
C ASP A 52 11.63 10.14 -5.22
N ILE A 53 12.00 8.93 -4.80
CA ILE A 53 11.93 8.47 -3.42
C ILE A 53 13.35 8.49 -2.87
N THR A 54 13.50 9.16 -1.72
CA THR A 54 14.73 9.13 -0.92
C THR A 54 14.38 8.61 0.46
N LEU A 55 15.15 7.64 0.95
CA LEU A 55 14.98 7.03 2.27
C LEU A 55 16.27 7.24 3.06
N LEU A 56 16.18 7.90 4.21
CA LEU A 56 17.33 8.36 4.99
C LEU A 56 18.30 9.16 4.12
N ASP A 57 19.48 8.61 3.86
CA ASP A 57 20.53 9.21 3.03
C ASP A 57 20.66 8.51 1.66
N GLU A 58 19.77 7.56 1.34
CA GLU A 58 19.77 6.77 0.11
C GLU A 58 18.73 7.29 -0.89
N HIS A 59 19.18 7.61 -2.10
CA HIS A 59 18.30 7.86 -3.24
C HIS A 59 17.85 6.53 -3.85
N VAL A 60 16.55 6.24 -3.78
CA VAL A 60 15.96 4.99 -4.28
C VAL A 60 15.49 5.15 -5.72
N GLY A 61 14.89 6.29 -6.08
CA GLY A 61 14.31 6.52 -7.41
C GLY A 61 12.79 6.31 -7.42
N GLY A 62 12.27 5.57 -8.39
CA GLY A 62 10.82 5.42 -8.59
C GLY A 62 10.20 4.24 -7.85
N ILE A 63 8.92 3.96 -8.15
CA ILE A 63 8.21 2.81 -7.57
C ILE A 63 8.84 1.46 -7.98
N VAL A 64 9.42 1.39 -9.17
CA VAL A 64 10.09 0.17 -9.68
C VAL A 64 11.33 -0.13 -8.85
N ASP A 65 12.12 0.91 -8.56
CA ASP A 65 13.34 0.81 -7.78
C ASP A 65 13.05 0.50 -6.30
N LEU A 66 11.97 1.07 -5.76
CA LEU A 66 11.52 0.80 -4.39
C LEU A 66 11.21 -0.68 -4.12
N PHE A 67 10.69 -1.39 -5.10
CA PHE A 67 10.38 -2.82 -4.98
C PHE A 67 11.43 -3.73 -5.63
N ALA A 68 12.48 -3.16 -6.25
CA ALA A 68 13.49 -3.87 -7.03
C ALA A 68 12.93 -4.94 -7.98
N SER A 69 11.70 -4.71 -8.47
CA SER A 69 10.95 -5.72 -9.22
C SER A 69 10.15 -5.09 -10.34
N ASN A 70 10.38 -5.59 -11.55
CA ASN A 70 9.56 -5.32 -12.72
C ASN A 70 8.37 -6.28 -12.81
N THR A 71 8.33 -7.30 -11.95
CA THR A 71 7.37 -8.39 -12.02
C THR A 71 6.46 -8.35 -10.81
N ILE A 72 5.23 -7.89 -11.03
CA ILE A 72 4.15 -8.01 -10.06
C ILE A 72 3.49 -9.35 -10.30
N GLN A 73 3.52 -10.24 -9.31
CA GLN A 73 2.71 -11.46 -9.38
C GLN A 73 1.27 -11.09 -9.08
N VAL A 74 0.44 -11.19 -10.10
CA VAL A 74 -0.95 -10.74 -10.06
C VAL A 74 -1.87 -11.93 -10.26
N ILE A 75 -2.51 -12.36 -9.20
CA ILE A 75 -3.55 -13.39 -9.20
C ILE A 75 -4.92 -12.65 -9.11
N PRO A 76 -6.06 -13.24 -9.54
CA PRO A 76 -7.34 -12.51 -9.55
C PRO A 76 -7.77 -11.89 -8.22
N LYS A 77 -7.34 -12.45 -7.07
CA LYS A 77 -7.72 -11.98 -5.73
C LYS A 77 -6.54 -11.51 -4.87
N GLU A 78 -5.33 -11.54 -5.42
CA GLU A 78 -4.11 -11.33 -4.66
C GLU A 78 -3.07 -10.64 -5.54
N MET A 79 -2.32 -9.73 -4.95
CA MET A 79 -1.16 -9.08 -5.56
C MET A 79 0.02 -9.30 -4.61
N SER A 80 1.15 -9.72 -5.17
CA SER A 80 2.37 -9.88 -4.40
C SER A 80 3.58 -9.29 -5.12
N ILE A 81 4.43 -8.59 -4.37
CA ILE A 81 5.65 -7.93 -4.86
C ILE A 81 6.79 -8.16 -3.85
N PRO A 82 7.95 -8.69 -4.27
CA PRO A 82 9.11 -8.83 -3.40
C PRO A 82 9.59 -7.46 -2.88
N THR A 83 10.24 -7.45 -1.72
CA THR A 83 10.88 -6.21 -1.24
C THR A 83 12.27 -6.04 -1.84
N ARG A 84 12.77 -4.79 -1.91
CA ARG A 84 14.14 -4.52 -2.34
C ARG A 84 15.19 -4.83 -1.27
N PHE A 85 14.82 -4.66 0.01
CA PHE A 85 15.77 -4.77 1.11
C PHE A 85 16.12 -6.22 1.41
N ASP A 86 15.18 -7.15 1.13
CA ASP A 86 15.42 -8.57 1.31
C ASP A 86 14.45 -9.40 0.45
N THR A 87 14.99 -10.33 -0.33
CA THR A 87 14.24 -11.19 -1.26
C THR A 87 13.36 -12.23 -0.58
N GLU A 88 13.60 -12.53 0.70
CA GLU A 88 12.79 -13.45 1.50
C GLU A 88 11.49 -12.79 1.97
N TYR A 89 11.38 -11.45 1.87
CA TYR A 89 10.19 -10.73 2.25
C TYR A 89 9.34 -10.37 1.03
N LEU A 90 8.04 -10.66 1.18
CA LEU A 90 7.04 -10.46 0.14
C LEU A 90 5.91 -9.58 0.66
N TRP A 91 5.68 -8.45 0.00
CA TRP A 91 4.44 -7.71 0.19
C TRP A 91 3.31 -8.46 -0.47
N THR A 92 2.26 -8.78 0.29
CA THR A 92 1.06 -9.46 -0.21
C THR A 92 -0.17 -8.66 0.14
N ALA A 93 -1.07 -8.53 -0.83
CA ALA A 93 -2.29 -7.74 -0.68
C ALA A 93 -3.50 -8.40 -1.34
N THR A 94 -4.62 -8.36 -0.63
CA THR A 94 -5.95 -8.69 -1.11
C THR A 94 -6.84 -7.43 -1.10
N PRO A 95 -8.11 -7.49 -1.53
CA PRO A 95 -9.03 -6.36 -1.36
C PRO A 95 -9.19 -5.93 0.11
N GLU A 96 -9.00 -6.85 1.05
CA GLU A 96 -9.29 -6.65 2.48
C GLU A 96 -8.03 -6.50 3.32
N GLU A 97 -6.95 -7.19 2.96
CA GLU A 97 -5.73 -7.28 3.76
C GLU A 97 -4.50 -6.76 2.99
N LEU A 98 -3.52 -6.25 3.73
CA LEU A 98 -2.18 -5.94 3.25
C LEU A 98 -1.20 -6.31 4.35
N TYR A 99 -0.22 -7.15 4.03
CA TYR A 99 0.78 -7.61 4.98
C TYR A 99 2.11 -7.91 4.28
N LEU A 100 3.20 -7.85 5.06
CA LEU A 100 4.52 -8.30 4.67
C LEU A 100 4.72 -9.71 5.23
N LEU A 101 5.08 -10.65 4.36
CA LEU A 101 5.33 -12.04 4.70
C LEU A 101 6.83 -12.32 4.62
N ASP A 102 7.40 -12.95 5.64
CA ASP A 102 8.67 -13.68 5.54
C ASP A 102 8.36 -15.06 4.93
N PHE A 103 8.89 -15.32 3.74
CA PHE A 103 8.59 -16.51 2.96
C PHE A 103 9.14 -17.79 3.62
N ASP A 104 10.29 -17.70 4.30
CA ASP A 104 10.97 -18.86 4.87
C ASP A 104 10.31 -19.31 6.17
N SER A 105 9.94 -18.35 7.03
CA SER A 105 9.27 -18.64 8.30
C SER A 105 7.74 -18.70 8.19
N ALA A 106 7.17 -18.27 7.06
CA ALA A 106 5.74 -18.05 6.85
C ALA A 106 5.12 -17.12 7.92
N THR A 107 5.89 -16.20 8.49
CA THR A 107 5.43 -15.27 9.52
C THR A 107 5.06 -13.91 8.93
N ARG A 108 4.02 -13.28 9.49
CA ARG A 108 3.63 -11.93 9.12
C ARG A 108 4.50 -10.93 9.88
N MET A 109 5.23 -10.13 9.11
CA MET A 109 6.26 -9.23 9.60
C MET A 109 5.74 -7.80 9.72
N ALA A 110 4.79 -7.43 8.87
CA ALA A 110 4.00 -6.22 8.99
C ALA A 110 2.55 -6.52 8.58
N GLU A 111 1.57 -5.92 9.25
CA GLU A 111 0.15 -6.07 8.87
C GLU A 111 -0.61 -4.76 9.04
N LEU A 112 -1.37 -4.39 8.02
CA LEU A 112 -2.21 -3.20 8.01
C LEU A 112 -3.66 -3.56 8.33
N HIS A 113 -4.09 -3.16 9.52
CA HIS A 113 -5.46 -3.32 10.01
C HIS A 113 -6.27 -2.06 9.75
N VAL A 114 -7.16 -2.06 8.76
CA VAL A 114 -8.01 -0.90 8.43
C VAL A 114 -9.40 -1.06 9.07
N HIS A 115 -9.99 0.03 9.56
CA HIS A 115 -11.33 0.05 10.19
C HIS A 115 -11.45 -0.87 11.43
N SER A 116 -10.36 -1.00 12.20
CA SER A 116 -10.35 -1.82 13.40
C SER A 116 -10.87 -1.03 14.62
N PRO A 117 -11.81 -1.58 15.41
CA PRO A 117 -12.38 -0.90 16.57
C PRO A 117 -11.47 -0.87 17.81
N ALA A 118 -10.42 -1.70 17.91
CA ALA A 118 -9.54 -1.78 19.09
C ALA A 118 -8.19 -2.48 18.84
N LEU A 119 -7.27 -2.36 19.81
CA LEU A 119 -5.86 -2.82 19.87
C LEU A 119 -5.59 -4.31 19.57
N ARG A 120 -6.61 -5.14 19.42
CA ARG A 120 -6.48 -6.56 19.12
C ARG A 120 -7.19 -6.83 17.80
N ALA A 121 -6.41 -7.27 16.82
CA ALA A 121 -6.76 -7.62 15.45
C ALA A 121 -7.78 -8.78 15.31
N THR A 122 -8.72 -8.94 16.23
CA THR A 122 -9.68 -10.04 16.27
C THR A 122 -11.11 -9.60 15.97
N HIS A 123 -11.36 -8.31 15.73
CA HIS A 123 -12.69 -7.80 15.39
C HIS A 123 -12.78 -7.49 13.90
N LYS A 124 -13.77 -8.10 13.23
CA LYS A 124 -14.06 -7.81 11.82
C LYS A 124 -14.21 -6.29 11.61
N PRO A 125 -13.55 -5.71 10.60
CA PRO A 125 -13.61 -4.29 10.36
C PRO A 125 -15.06 -3.84 10.14
N ILE A 126 -15.43 -2.70 10.73
CA ILE A 126 -16.73 -2.08 10.50
C ILE A 126 -16.50 -0.93 9.51
N PRO A 127 -16.92 -1.05 8.24
CA PRO A 127 -16.71 0.01 7.25
C PRO A 127 -17.16 1.38 7.77
N GLY A 128 -16.27 2.37 7.72
CA GLY A 128 -16.56 3.74 8.17
C GLY A 128 -16.45 3.99 9.67
N ARG A 129 -16.14 2.98 10.50
CA ARG A 129 -15.83 3.14 11.93
C ARG A 129 -14.48 2.49 12.26
N GLY A 130 -13.81 2.96 13.31
CA GLY A 130 -12.51 2.44 13.74
C GLY A 130 -11.31 3.18 13.16
N ALA A 131 -10.12 2.87 13.67
CA ALA A 131 -8.85 3.45 13.25
C ALA A 131 -8.09 2.48 12.33
N ALA A 132 -7.08 3.00 11.65
CA ALA A 132 -6.08 2.16 11.00
C ALA A 132 -4.91 1.93 11.95
N TYR A 133 -4.40 0.70 11.97
CA TYR A 133 -3.23 0.30 12.74
C TYR A 133 -2.25 -0.43 11.84
N LEU A 134 -0.97 -0.16 12.03
CA LEU A 134 0.13 -0.91 11.44
C LEU A 134 0.80 -1.70 12.56
N GLU A 135 0.71 -3.02 12.47
CA GLU A 135 1.40 -3.95 13.35
C GLU A 135 2.72 -4.33 12.70
N LEU A 136 3.82 -4.15 13.42
CA LEU A 136 5.16 -4.53 13.01
C LEU A 136 5.69 -5.57 13.99
N SER A 137 6.00 -6.76 13.50
CA SER A 137 6.65 -7.80 14.29
C SER A 137 8.07 -7.33 14.64
N ALA A 138 8.54 -7.68 15.85
CA ALA A 138 9.92 -7.41 16.25
C ALA A 138 10.84 -8.17 15.30
N HIS A 139 11.44 -7.46 14.34
CA HIS A 139 12.31 -8.08 13.34
C HIS A 139 13.56 -8.64 14.03
N PRO A 140 13.97 -9.89 13.71
CA PRO A 140 15.12 -10.50 14.36
C PRO A 140 16.45 -9.77 14.13
N LEU A 141 16.62 -9.01 13.06
CA LEU A 141 17.91 -8.43 12.68
C LEU A 141 17.64 -7.14 11.90
N GLY A 142 18.30 -6.02 12.26
CA GLY A 142 18.09 -4.67 11.70
C GLY A 142 18.41 -4.49 10.20
N LEU A 143 17.80 -5.29 9.32
CA LEU A 143 18.02 -5.31 7.88
C LEU A 143 17.30 -4.19 7.12
N ALA A 144 16.15 -3.71 7.60
CA ALA A 144 15.46 -2.56 7.02
C ALA A 144 15.13 -1.52 8.09
N PRO A 145 15.50 -0.24 7.91
CA PRO A 145 15.06 0.80 8.81
C PRO A 145 13.52 0.91 8.70
N PRO A 146 12.77 1.11 9.81
CA PRO A 146 11.30 1.09 9.81
C PRO A 146 10.64 2.01 8.77
N ILE A 147 11.37 3.04 8.34
CA ILE A 147 10.98 3.95 7.28
C ILE A 147 10.76 3.26 5.93
N GLU A 148 11.58 2.28 5.59
CA GLU A 148 11.49 1.59 4.30
C GLU A 148 10.27 0.67 4.24
N ILE A 149 10.02 -0.06 5.32
CA ILE A 149 8.77 -0.83 5.49
C ILE A 149 7.57 0.12 5.40
N LEU A 150 7.65 1.30 6.02
CA LEU A 150 6.56 2.26 6.01
C LEU A 150 6.29 2.84 4.61
N VAL A 151 7.32 3.30 3.91
CA VAL A 151 7.17 3.88 2.57
C VAL A 151 6.74 2.81 1.56
N SER A 152 7.34 1.62 1.59
CA SER A 152 6.93 0.51 0.73
C SER A 152 5.49 0.07 1.01
N LEU A 153 5.05 0.03 2.28
CA LEU A 153 3.66 -0.22 2.64
C LEU A 153 2.71 0.83 2.05
N LEU A 154 3.04 2.12 2.17
CA LEU A 154 2.19 3.19 1.63
C LEU A 154 2.07 3.10 0.12
N MET A 155 3.19 2.89 -0.58
CA MET A 155 3.19 2.73 -2.03
C MET A 155 2.42 1.48 -2.44
N PHE A 156 2.56 0.38 -1.71
CA PHE A 156 1.86 -0.85 -1.98
C PHE A 156 0.35 -0.74 -1.72
N ASP A 157 -0.08 -0.01 -0.69
CA ASP A 157 -1.50 0.26 -0.46
C ASP A 157 -2.11 1.13 -1.58
N ILE A 158 -1.36 2.09 -2.14
CA ILE A 158 -1.80 2.85 -3.33
C ILE A 158 -2.00 1.91 -4.51
N LEU A 159 -1.04 1.02 -4.80
CA LEU A 159 -1.14 0.02 -5.87
C LEU A 159 -2.33 -0.92 -5.66
N ARG A 160 -2.50 -1.41 -4.43
CA ARG A 160 -3.61 -2.29 -4.02
C ARG A 160 -4.97 -1.61 -4.21
N ARG A 161 -5.13 -0.36 -3.76
CA ARG A 161 -6.36 0.42 -3.97
C ARG A 161 -6.62 0.65 -5.46
N GLY A 162 -5.58 0.99 -6.23
CA GLY A 162 -5.66 1.14 -7.68
C GLY A 162 -6.14 -0.14 -8.38
N ARG A 163 -5.78 -1.32 -7.87
CA ARG A 163 -6.22 -2.61 -8.40
C ARG A 163 -7.63 -3.02 -7.94
N PHE A 164 -7.90 -2.99 -6.64
CA PHE A 164 -9.08 -3.62 -6.05
C PHE A 164 -10.21 -2.63 -5.71
N ARG A 165 -9.94 -1.33 -5.62
CA ARG A 165 -10.94 -0.28 -5.35
C ARG A 165 -11.32 0.54 -6.59
N LEU A 166 -11.07 0.05 -7.80
CA LEU A 166 -11.73 0.62 -8.97
C LEU A 166 -13.25 0.58 -8.73
N PRO A 167 -13.97 1.70 -8.89
CA PRO A 167 -15.42 1.68 -8.74
C PRO A 167 -15.99 0.61 -9.68
N ARG A 168 -16.99 -0.14 -9.20
CA ARG A 168 -17.72 -1.19 -9.95
C ARG A 168 -18.38 -0.71 -11.26
N TYR A 169 -18.10 0.52 -11.71
CA TYR A 169 -18.71 1.22 -12.83
C TYR A 169 -17.70 1.76 -13.86
N ALA A 170 -16.48 1.20 -13.97
CA ALA A 170 -15.59 1.56 -15.09
C ALA A 170 -15.95 0.87 -16.43
N PHE A 171 -16.88 -0.09 -16.41
CA PHE A 171 -17.58 -0.55 -17.60
C PHE A 171 -19.07 -0.42 -17.34
N ALA A 172 -19.67 0.70 -17.75
CA ALA A 172 -21.11 0.68 -17.98
C ALA A 172 -21.39 -0.49 -18.94
N PRO A 173 -22.32 -1.41 -18.64
CA PRO A 173 -22.78 -2.34 -19.65
C PRO A 173 -23.22 -1.51 -20.86
N PRO A 174 -22.86 -1.90 -22.10
CA PRO A 174 -23.19 -1.09 -23.26
C PRO A 174 -24.68 -0.81 -23.21
N SER A 175 -25.04 0.47 -23.28
CA SER A 175 -26.44 0.89 -23.27
C SER A 175 -27.22 0.08 -24.31
N ARG A 176 -28.52 -0.18 -24.10
CA ARG A 176 -29.36 -0.88 -25.10
C ARG A 176 -29.22 -0.25 -26.49
N LEU A 177 -28.97 1.06 -26.54
CA LEU A 177 -28.60 1.79 -27.75
C LEU A 177 -27.27 1.30 -28.33
N GLN A 178 -26.17 1.28 -27.58
CA GLN A 178 -24.87 0.75 -28.07
C GLN A 178 -24.94 -0.72 -28.53
N GLN A 179 -25.75 -1.57 -27.90
CA GLN A 179 -26.01 -2.94 -28.37
C GLN A 179 -26.90 -2.98 -29.64
N ALA A 180 -27.77 -1.99 -29.85
CA ALA A 180 -28.53 -1.85 -31.09
C ALA A 180 -27.64 -1.34 -32.24
N TRP A 181 -26.75 -0.38 -31.98
CA TRP A 181 -25.80 0.15 -32.96
C TRP A 181 -24.79 -0.90 -33.45
N SER A 182 -24.39 -1.86 -32.61
CA SER A 182 -23.51 -2.96 -33.03
C SER A 182 -24.19 -3.96 -33.98
N ARG A 183 -25.52 -4.04 -33.97
CA ARG A 183 -26.33 -4.84 -34.91
C ARG A 183 -26.58 -4.13 -36.24
N ILE A 184 -26.33 -2.82 -36.33
CA ILE A 184 -26.60 -1.99 -37.51
C ILE A 184 -25.34 -1.82 -38.38
N ARG A 185 -24.17 -2.35 -38.00
CA ARG A 185 -23.00 -2.30 -38.90
C ARG A 185 -23.30 -3.09 -40.18
N PRO A 186 -23.29 -2.45 -41.36
CA PRO A 186 -23.43 -3.19 -42.61
C PRO A 186 -22.22 -4.10 -42.77
N ARG A 187 -22.47 -5.37 -43.09
CA ARG A 187 -21.44 -6.29 -43.58
C ARG A 187 -20.77 -5.61 -44.77
N ARG A 188 -19.55 -5.09 -44.58
CA ARG A 188 -18.68 -4.79 -45.72
C ARG A 188 -18.37 -6.14 -46.36
N ASN A 189 -19.01 -6.39 -47.49
CA ASN A 189 -18.59 -7.44 -48.40
C ASN A 189 -17.15 -7.14 -48.83
N THR A 190 -16.23 -7.99 -48.40
CA THR A 190 -14.92 -8.11 -49.03
C THR A 190 -15.12 -8.87 -50.34
N VAL A 191 -14.92 -8.16 -51.45
CA VAL A 191 -14.60 -8.72 -52.77
C VAL A 191 -13.12 -9.10 -52.76
#